data_AF-A0A2T5K0C1-F1
#
_entry.id   AF-A0A2T5K0C1-F1
#
_cell.length_a   1.000
_cell.length_b   1.000
_cell.length_c   1.000
_cell.angle_alpha   90.00
_cell.angle_beta   90.00
_cell.angle_gamma   90.00
#
_symmetry.space_group_name_H-M   'P 1'
#
loop_
_entity.id
_entity.type
_entity.pdbx_description
1 polymer ?
#
loop_
_entity_poly.entity_id
_entity_poly.type
_entity_poly.pdbx_seq_one_letter_code
_entity_poly.pdbx_strand_id
1 'polypeptide(L)'
;MSLRIPGALALLFLAACAQIPAKTDINADKRAEKLRAGQPKLPVQDLTSPMLFDFLVAETALQRGDQEIAIRTYLKLARTTRDPRVAQRATEIALQSRQAVPALEAAQIWVEVSPESVTAQQTLAALLVSADRLDEARPHLEKFLAAAGNNIDEAFMQLNTLLVRSPNKNATFELVKQLAAPYPKLPEAHFAVSQAAWFANEFDIALTEMKQALALRPEWEMAAIYQGRILARNSNASALQFYEEYLKNYPKANDTRVTYARLLLAEKNYSKARDEFQRLLKENPDNADVAVAVGLLSMELRDYDVAESNFKRALELEYRDAGMVRFYLGGLHERNQQIDQAMEWYRSVTSGNQYIPAQIKYALLLSKKGKTNEALQHLRQLPATNDQQRAQLMIAEAQLLRESGEYQKAFQLLSKGLEKLPDYPDLLYDRALAAEKIGKHDIMESDLRKLIQLRPDHAHAYNALGYGLAEHSDRLPEALELIEKAIALSPNDPYIMDSLGWVHYRMGNINQGLSYLQQAYVLNPDPEIAAHLGEVLWVQGTKDEAEKIWRTTLKNHPGNEALLSTMKKFMK
;
A
#
# COMPACT_ATOMS: atom_id res chain seq x y z
N MET A 1 -33.45 18.07 -26.30
CA MET A 1 -34.85 17.63 -26.21
C MET A 1 -35.40 18.14 -24.89
N SER A 2 -36.09 19.26 -24.96
CA SER A 2 -36.59 20.06 -23.85
C SER A 2 -38.08 19.81 -23.66
N LEU A 3 -38.54 19.61 -22.43
CA LEU A 3 -39.94 19.83 -22.09
C LEU A 3 -40.03 20.63 -20.80
N ARG A 4 -40.62 21.81 -20.95
CA ARG A 4 -41.04 22.77 -19.92
C ARG A 4 -42.58 22.74 -19.85
N ILE A 5 -43.07 23.45 -18.82
CA ILE A 5 -44.36 24.18 -18.71
C ILE A 5 -45.47 23.38 -17.96
N PRO A 6 -46.33 24.00 -17.11
CA PRO A 6 -46.16 25.13 -16.16
C PRO A 6 -46.79 24.86 -14.76
N GLY A 7 -46.67 25.82 -13.84
CA GLY A 7 -47.26 25.77 -12.49
C GLY A 7 -48.71 26.25 -12.35
N ALA A 8 -49.18 26.25 -11.10
CA ALA A 8 -50.26 27.12 -10.63
C ALA A 8 -50.16 27.29 -9.10
N LEU A 9 -50.15 28.56 -8.72
CA LEU A 9 -50.24 29.12 -7.37
C LEU A 9 -51.68 29.01 -6.87
N ALA A 10 -51.90 28.65 -5.60
CA ALA A 10 -53.17 28.93 -4.92
C ALA A 10 -52.92 29.25 -3.44
N LEU A 11 -52.88 30.54 -3.14
CA LEU A 11 -53.05 31.14 -1.82
C LEU A 11 -54.54 31.08 -1.45
N LEU A 12 -54.87 30.56 -0.28
CA LEU A 12 -56.17 30.77 0.37
C LEU A 12 -55.94 31.38 1.75
N PHE A 13 -56.24 32.67 1.84
CA PHE A 13 -56.47 33.40 3.07
C PHE A 13 -57.81 32.96 3.68
N LEU A 14 -57.80 32.58 4.96
CA LEU A 14 -58.98 32.66 5.81
C LEU A 14 -58.60 33.39 7.10
N ALA A 15 -58.93 34.68 7.12
CA ALA A 15 -59.11 35.44 8.34
C ALA A 15 -60.54 35.21 8.83
N ALA A 16 -60.70 34.76 10.08
CA ALA A 16 -61.96 34.85 10.80
C ALA A 16 -61.68 35.19 12.27
N CYS A 17 -62.35 36.24 12.72
CA CYS A 17 -62.19 36.95 13.98
C CYS A 17 -62.43 36.06 15.21
N ALA A 18 -61.53 36.15 16.19
CA ALA A 18 -61.77 35.66 17.54
C ALA A 18 -62.56 36.71 18.35
N GLN A 19 -63.78 36.35 18.77
CA GLN A 19 -64.46 37.00 19.89
C GLN A 19 -63.76 36.61 21.19
N ILE A 20 -63.53 37.60 22.05
CA ILE A 20 -62.95 37.43 23.39
C ILE A 20 -64.07 37.03 24.36
N PRO A 21 -64.00 35.87 25.05
CA PRO A 21 -64.66 35.70 26.34
C PRO A 21 -63.66 36.04 27.45
N ALA A 22 -63.92 37.13 28.16
CA ALA A 22 -63.30 37.39 29.44
C ALA A 22 -63.84 36.37 30.46
N LYS A 23 -62.96 35.49 30.97
CA LYS A 23 -63.02 34.96 32.34
C LYS A 23 -61.71 34.24 32.67
N THR A 24 -61.11 34.72 33.76
CA THR A 24 -59.91 34.23 34.45
C THR A 24 -59.91 32.73 34.67
N ASP A 25 -58.89 32.03 34.18
CA ASP A 25 -58.67 30.62 34.50
C ASP A 25 -57.30 30.46 35.18
N ILE A 26 -57.34 30.32 36.50
CA ILE A 26 -56.20 30.26 37.44
C ILE A 26 -55.40 28.93 37.28
N ASN A 27 -55.77 28.09 36.31
CA ASN A 27 -55.16 26.79 36.04
C ASN A 27 -54.26 26.73 34.78
N ALA A 28 -54.17 27.81 34.00
CA ALA A 28 -53.19 27.90 32.90
C ALA A 28 -51.74 27.99 33.41
N ASP A 29 -51.52 28.71 34.52
CA ASP A 29 -50.19 28.87 35.13
C ASP A 29 -49.62 27.56 35.66
N LYS A 30 -50.43 26.71 36.30
CA LYS A 30 -49.97 25.41 36.80
C LYS A 30 -49.61 24.42 35.69
N ARG A 31 -50.22 24.55 34.50
CA ARG A 31 -49.92 23.72 33.32
C ARG A 31 -48.65 24.21 32.61
N ALA A 32 -48.41 25.53 32.59
CA ALA A 32 -47.17 26.13 32.10
C ALA A 32 -45.98 25.87 33.05
N GLU A 33 -46.19 25.86 34.37
CA GLU A 33 -45.16 25.47 35.36
C GLU A 33 -44.75 23.99 35.23
N LYS A 34 -45.70 23.09 34.97
CA LYS A 34 -45.41 21.66 34.74
C LYS A 34 -44.65 21.41 33.43
N LEU A 35 -44.85 22.23 32.40
CA LEU A 35 -44.11 22.19 31.12
C LEU A 35 -42.70 22.81 31.22
N ARG A 36 -42.47 23.72 32.18
CA ARG A 36 -41.16 24.34 32.46
C ARG A 36 -40.24 23.51 33.37
N ALA A 37 -40.76 22.45 34.01
CA ALA A 37 -40.05 21.67 35.03
C ALA A 37 -38.87 20.80 34.52
N GLY A 38 -38.51 20.89 33.24
CA GLY A 38 -37.35 20.19 32.67
C GLY A 38 -36.67 20.92 31.51
N GLN A 39 -37.02 22.17 31.25
CA GLN A 39 -36.34 22.98 30.24
C GLN A 39 -35.18 23.75 30.89
N PRO A 40 -34.01 23.86 30.24
CA PRO A 40 -32.92 24.68 30.76
C PRO A 40 -33.46 26.09 31.01
N LYS A 41 -33.13 26.67 32.17
CA LYS A 41 -33.51 28.04 32.53
C LYS A 41 -32.83 29.01 31.57
N LEU A 42 -33.47 29.29 30.45
CA LEU A 42 -32.99 30.27 29.48
C LEU A 42 -33.08 31.67 30.11
N PRO A 43 -32.11 32.56 29.84
CA PRO A 43 -32.21 33.94 30.28
C PRO A 43 -33.46 34.58 29.68
N VAL A 44 -34.19 35.34 30.51
CA VAL A 44 -35.30 36.16 30.01
C VAL A 44 -34.69 37.36 29.31
N GLN A 45 -34.67 37.33 27.98
CA GLN A 45 -34.06 38.35 27.15
C GLN A 45 -35.12 38.99 26.26
N ASP A 46 -35.33 40.30 26.42
CA ASP A 46 -36.18 41.06 25.52
C ASP A 46 -35.52 41.17 24.14
N LEU A 47 -36.28 40.84 23.10
CA LEU A 47 -35.82 40.97 21.71
C LEU A 47 -35.82 42.45 21.31
N THR A 48 -34.69 43.12 21.53
CA THR A 48 -34.51 44.51 21.13
C THR A 48 -34.23 44.63 19.63
N SER A 49 -34.60 45.75 19.00
CA SER A 49 -34.30 46.00 17.58
C SER A 49 -32.82 45.84 17.23
N PRO A 50 -31.85 46.30 18.06
CA PRO A 50 -30.43 46.03 17.84
C PRO A 50 -30.05 44.54 17.86
N MET A 51 -30.64 43.74 18.74
CA MET A 51 -30.37 42.29 18.81
C MET A 51 -30.92 41.56 17.57
N LEU A 52 -32.14 41.90 17.14
CA LEU A 52 -32.71 41.34 15.93
C LEU A 52 -31.88 41.74 14.70
N PHE A 53 -31.43 43.00 14.63
CA PHE A 53 -30.53 43.46 13.57
C PHE A 53 -29.22 42.66 13.55
N ASP A 54 -28.52 42.53 14.69
CA ASP A 54 -27.27 41.77 14.79
C ASP A 54 -27.49 40.29 14.38
N PHE A 55 -28.60 39.66 14.78
CA PHE A 55 -28.91 38.27 14.39
C PHE A 55 -29.10 38.13 12.88
N LEU A 56 -29.86 39.02 12.26
CA LEU A 56 -30.08 39.02 10.81
C LEU A 56 -28.79 39.32 10.03
N VAL A 57 -27.94 40.22 10.53
CA VAL A 57 -26.62 40.49 9.94
C VAL A 57 -25.77 39.23 9.97
N ALA A 58 -25.71 38.53 11.10
CA ALA A 58 -24.90 37.33 11.25
C ALA A 58 -25.37 36.19 10.33
N GLU A 59 -26.68 35.94 10.26
CA GLU A 59 -27.25 34.90 9.37
C GLU A 59 -27.10 35.25 7.89
N THR A 60 -27.29 36.52 7.50
CA THR A 60 -27.08 36.97 6.12
C THR A 60 -25.61 36.85 5.72
N ALA A 61 -24.68 37.17 6.64
CA ALA A 61 -23.26 37.01 6.43
C ALA A 61 -22.89 35.53 6.20
N LEU A 62 -23.43 34.60 7.00
CA LEU A 62 -23.24 33.15 6.78
C LEU A 62 -23.74 32.69 5.42
N GLN A 63 -24.94 33.12 5.02
CA GLN A 63 -25.51 32.76 3.70
C GLN A 63 -24.66 33.27 2.53
N ARG A 64 -23.96 34.39 2.73
CA ARG A 64 -23.07 34.99 1.72
C ARG A 64 -21.63 34.46 1.79
N GLY A 65 -21.32 33.57 2.72
CA GLY A 65 -19.97 33.05 2.95
C GLY A 65 -19.04 34.02 3.69
N ASP A 66 -19.55 35.12 4.24
CA ASP A 66 -18.77 36.08 5.03
C ASP A 66 -18.67 35.61 6.49
N GLN A 67 -17.73 34.68 6.71
CA GLN A 67 -17.54 34.02 8.00
C GLN A 67 -17.02 34.98 9.08
N GLU A 68 -16.22 35.98 8.73
CA GLU A 68 -15.63 36.89 9.70
C GLU A 68 -16.70 37.80 10.33
N ILE A 69 -17.57 38.40 9.49
CA ILE A 69 -18.68 39.21 9.98
C ILE A 69 -19.62 38.35 10.81
N ALA A 70 -19.95 37.14 10.34
CA ALA A 70 -20.83 36.23 11.06
C ALA A 70 -20.29 35.89 12.44
N ILE A 71 -19.03 35.44 12.56
CA ILE A 71 -18.41 35.06 13.83
C ILE A 71 -18.37 36.24 14.80
N ARG A 72 -17.89 37.40 14.36
CA ARG A 72 -17.79 38.59 15.22
C ARG A 72 -19.17 39.00 15.76
N THR A 73 -20.20 38.91 14.92
CA THR A 73 -21.55 39.32 15.28
C THR A 73 -22.21 38.29 16.21
N TYR A 74 -22.05 37.00 15.93
CA TYR A 74 -22.53 35.93 16.82
C TYR A 74 -21.83 35.93 18.17
N LEU A 75 -20.53 36.21 18.22
CA LEU A 75 -19.79 36.33 19.47
C LEU A 75 -20.25 37.54 20.29
N LYS A 76 -20.51 38.69 19.63
CA LYS A 76 -21.15 39.85 20.28
C LYS A 76 -22.51 39.46 20.87
N LEU A 77 -23.36 38.77 20.10
CA LEU A 77 -24.66 38.29 20.57
C LEU A 77 -24.53 37.31 21.73
N ALA A 78 -23.57 36.39 21.71
CA ALA A 78 -23.33 35.45 22.80
C ALA A 78 -22.95 36.18 24.10
N ARG A 79 -22.07 37.20 24.02
CA ARG A 79 -21.69 38.04 25.16
C ARG A 79 -22.88 38.82 25.73
N THR A 80 -23.74 39.40 24.88
CA THR A 80 -24.83 40.27 25.32
C THR A 80 -26.06 39.51 25.80
N THR A 81 -26.47 38.46 25.08
CA THR A 81 -27.68 37.69 25.40
C THR A 81 -27.47 36.71 26.54
N ARG A 82 -26.21 36.25 26.73
CA ARG A 82 -25.88 35.12 27.62
C ARG A 82 -26.78 33.89 27.36
N ASP A 83 -27.35 33.75 26.16
CA ASP A 83 -28.21 32.63 25.79
C ASP A 83 -27.32 31.46 25.32
N PRO A 84 -27.45 30.26 25.93
CA PRO A 84 -26.61 29.11 25.59
C PRO A 84 -26.74 28.67 24.13
N ARG A 85 -27.88 28.91 23.47
CA ARG A 85 -28.09 28.56 22.06
C ARG A 85 -27.29 29.47 21.15
N VAL A 86 -27.20 30.75 21.51
CA VAL A 86 -26.42 31.75 20.76
C VAL A 86 -24.93 31.49 20.95
N ALA A 87 -24.51 31.17 22.19
CA ALA A 87 -23.13 30.79 22.48
C ALA A 87 -22.71 29.51 21.74
N GLN A 88 -23.56 28.47 21.77
CA GLN A 88 -23.36 27.25 20.99
C GLN A 88 -23.20 27.55 19.48
N ARG A 89 -24.13 28.32 18.91
CA ARG A 89 -24.10 28.69 17.49
C ARG A 89 -22.82 29.44 17.12
N ALA A 90 -22.39 30.38 17.98
CA ALA A 90 -21.14 31.11 17.80
C ALA A 90 -19.92 30.15 17.80
N THR A 91 -19.88 29.19 18.73
CA THR A 91 -18.84 28.15 18.80
C THR A 91 -18.81 27.30 17.52
N GLU A 92 -19.96 26.80 17.08
CA GLU A 92 -20.07 25.94 15.88
C GLU A 92 -19.57 26.65 14.62
N ILE A 93 -19.99 27.91 14.41
CA ILE A 93 -19.56 28.69 13.24
C ILE A 93 -18.05 28.92 13.27
N ALA A 94 -17.50 29.29 14.44
CA ALA A 94 -16.07 29.52 14.59
C ALA A 94 -15.25 28.24 14.38
N LEU A 95 -15.72 27.09 14.88
CA LEU A 95 -15.12 25.77 14.64
C LEU A 95 -15.13 25.39 13.16
N GLN A 96 -16.28 25.53 12.48
CA GLN A 96 -16.40 25.24 11.04
C GLN A 96 -15.48 26.14 10.20
N SER A 97 -15.31 27.38 10.63
CA SER A 97 -14.43 28.36 9.98
C SER A 97 -12.96 28.21 10.39
N ARG A 98 -12.64 27.21 11.24
CA ARG A 98 -11.29 26.93 11.77
C ARG A 98 -10.65 28.11 12.51
N GLN A 99 -11.48 28.96 13.10
CA GLN A 99 -11.06 30.13 13.87
C GLN A 99 -10.96 29.77 15.36
N ALA A 100 -9.77 29.31 15.77
CA ALA A 100 -9.56 28.75 17.11
C ALA A 100 -9.84 29.74 18.25
N VAL A 101 -9.38 31.00 18.12
CA VAL A 101 -9.53 32.00 19.18
C VAL A 101 -11.01 32.38 19.42
N PRO A 102 -11.80 32.75 18.39
CA PRO A 102 -13.24 32.98 18.59
C PRO A 102 -14.01 31.74 19.04
N ALA A 103 -13.63 30.55 18.57
CA ALA A 103 -14.28 29.31 18.99
C ALA A 103 -14.09 29.06 20.49
N LEU A 104 -12.86 29.26 20.98
CA LEU A 104 -12.52 29.10 22.40
C LEU A 104 -13.27 30.10 23.26
N GLU A 105 -13.35 31.36 22.84
CA GLU A 105 -14.11 32.37 23.57
C GLU A 105 -15.61 32.07 23.61
N ALA A 106 -16.22 31.72 22.46
CA ALA A 106 -17.63 31.36 22.41
C ALA A 106 -17.94 30.12 23.27
N ALA A 107 -17.06 29.11 23.26
CA ALA A 107 -17.21 27.91 24.07
C ALA A 107 -17.09 28.21 25.57
N GLN A 108 -16.20 29.14 25.96
CA GLN A 108 -16.10 29.61 27.34
C GLN A 108 -17.41 30.26 27.80
N ILE A 109 -17.97 31.16 26.99
CA ILE A 109 -19.27 31.77 27.28
C ILE A 109 -20.35 30.69 27.39
N TRP A 110 -20.35 29.71 26.49
CA TRP A 110 -21.33 28.62 26.48
C TRP A 110 -21.31 27.81 27.79
N VAL A 111 -20.12 27.47 28.29
CA VAL A 111 -19.95 26.78 29.57
C VAL A 111 -20.34 27.66 30.76
N GLU A 112 -20.04 28.96 30.73
CA GLU A 112 -20.44 29.89 31.80
C GLU A 112 -21.97 29.99 31.94
N VAL A 113 -22.70 30.03 30.83
CA VAL A 113 -24.15 30.19 30.83
C VAL A 113 -24.91 28.86 30.96
N SER A 114 -24.24 27.74 30.68
CA SER A 114 -24.81 26.39 30.77
C SER A 114 -23.79 25.39 31.31
N PRO A 115 -23.38 25.52 32.60
CA PRO A 115 -22.31 24.72 33.18
C PRO A 115 -22.62 23.21 33.24
N GLU A 116 -23.90 22.82 33.23
CA GLU A 116 -24.34 21.42 33.23
C GLU A 116 -24.38 20.79 31.82
N SER A 117 -24.13 21.58 30.76
CA SER A 117 -24.14 21.05 29.38
C SER A 117 -22.89 20.23 29.12
N VAL A 118 -23.05 18.91 29.04
CA VAL A 118 -21.97 17.96 28.69
C VAL A 118 -21.30 18.35 27.37
N THR A 119 -22.09 18.68 26.34
CA THR A 119 -21.57 19.08 25.03
C THR A 119 -20.74 20.37 25.09
N ALA A 120 -21.15 21.34 25.93
CA ALA A 120 -20.38 22.57 26.13
C ALA A 120 -19.05 22.28 26.83
N GLN A 121 -19.08 21.48 27.90
CA GLN A 121 -17.90 21.06 28.65
C GLN A 121 -16.89 20.31 27.75
N GLN A 122 -17.38 19.34 26.96
CA GLN A 122 -16.57 18.59 26.00
C GLN A 122 -15.95 19.49 24.93
N THR A 123 -16.73 20.42 24.36
CA THR A 123 -16.27 21.31 23.29
C THR A 123 -15.19 22.26 23.79
N LEU A 124 -15.40 22.87 24.97
CA LEU A 124 -14.41 23.75 25.59
C LEU A 124 -13.14 22.97 25.96
N ALA A 125 -13.28 21.80 26.60
CA ALA A 125 -12.14 20.95 26.91
C ALA A 125 -11.33 20.59 25.64
N ALA A 126 -12.02 20.28 24.54
CA ALA A 126 -11.36 19.94 23.29
C ALA A 126 -10.55 21.10 22.69
N LEU A 127 -11.10 22.32 22.76
CA LEU A 127 -10.42 23.53 22.33
C LEU A 127 -9.23 23.86 23.23
N LEU A 128 -9.35 23.70 24.54
CA LEU A 128 -8.27 23.91 25.51
C LEU A 128 -7.13 22.90 25.33
N VAL A 129 -7.45 21.61 25.13
CA VAL A 129 -6.46 20.55 24.83
C VAL A 129 -5.70 20.87 23.53
N SER A 130 -6.42 21.29 22.49
CA SER A 130 -5.80 21.66 21.21
C SER A 130 -4.92 22.90 21.32
N ALA A 131 -5.21 23.78 22.28
CA ALA A 131 -4.46 24.98 22.61
C ALA A 131 -3.33 24.74 23.63
N ASP A 132 -3.04 23.49 24.01
CA ASP A 132 -2.06 23.10 25.04
C ASP A 132 -2.33 23.70 26.44
N ARG A 133 -3.60 24.04 26.74
CA ARG A 133 -4.06 24.60 28.02
C ARG A 133 -4.67 23.50 28.90
N LEU A 134 -3.86 22.50 29.21
CA LEU A 134 -4.31 21.26 29.86
C LEU A 134 -4.82 21.47 31.30
N ASP A 135 -4.21 22.37 32.06
CA ASP A 135 -4.64 22.69 33.43
C ASP A 135 -6.06 23.27 33.45
N GLU A 136 -6.39 24.10 32.45
CA GLU A 136 -7.72 24.67 32.30
C GLU A 136 -8.72 23.65 31.74
N ALA A 137 -8.27 22.72 30.88
CA ALA A 137 -9.11 21.65 30.35
C ALA A 137 -9.55 20.66 31.45
N ARG A 138 -8.69 20.40 32.43
CA ARG A 138 -8.90 19.38 33.47
C ARG A 138 -10.27 19.44 34.17
N PRO A 139 -10.71 20.56 34.78
CA PRO A 139 -12.00 20.61 35.47
C PRO A 139 -13.19 20.33 34.53
N HIS A 140 -13.08 20.69 33.25
CA HIS A 140 -14.12 20.40 32.25
C HIS A 140 -14.15 18.90 31.90
N LEU A 141 -12.98 18.26 31.82
CA LEU A 141 -12.86 16.82 31.61
C LEU A 141 -13.34 16.01 32.81
N GLU A 142 -13.04 16.45 34.04
CA GLU A 142 -13.55 15.82 35.27
C GLU A 142 -15.08 15.88 35.33
N LYS A 143 -15.68 17.02 34.98
CA LYS A 143 -17.15 17.15 34.87
C LYS A 143 -17.73 16.26 33.77
N PHE A 144 -17.06 16.18 32.61
CA PHE A 144 -17.48 15.29 31.54
C PHE A 144 -17.51 13.83 31.99
N LEU A 145 -16.45 13.35 32.66
CA LEU A 145 -16.39 11.99 33.19
C LEU A 145 -17.44 11.77 34.29
N ALA A 146 -17.62 12.73 35.21
CA ALA A 146 -18.63 12.64 36.27
C ALA A 146 -20.06 12.56 35.72
N ALA A 147 -20.35 13.30 34.64
CA ALA A 147 -21.66 13.29 33.97
C ALA A 147 -21.93 12.01 33.16
N ALA A 148 -20.90 11.24 32.81
CA ALA A 148 -21.04 10.01 32.02
C ALA A 148 -21.80 8.90 32.77
N GLY A 149 -21.72 8.88 34.11
CA GLY A 149 -22.42 7.90 34.94
C GLY A 149 -22.10 6.46 34.52
N ASN A 150 -23.10 5.74 34.01
CA ASN A 150 -22.95 4.35 33.55
C ASN A 150 -22.17 4.22 32.23
N ASN A 151 -22.02 5.29 31.45
CA ASN A 151 -21.31 5.30 30.15
C ASN A 151 -19.85 5.77 30.31
N ILE A 152 -19.26 5.53 31.48
CA ILE A 152 -17.91 5.98 31.82
C ILE A 152 -16.85 5.33 30.91
N ASP A 153 -17.09 4.11 30.46
CA ASP A 153 -16.30 3.38 29.47
C ASP A 153 -16.20 4.14 28.13
N GLU A 154 -17.33 4.52 27.55
CA GLU A 154 -17.38 5.32 26.33
C GLU A 154 -16.69 6.69 26.52
N ALA A 155 -16.87 7.29 27.69
CA ALA A 155 -16.28 8.58 28.01
C ALA A 155 -14.74 8.54 28.03
N PHE A 156 -14.13 7.47 28.56
CA PHE A 156 -12.67 7.27 28.49
C PHE A 156 -12.17 7.02 27.06
N MET A 157 -12.95 6.32 26.23
CA MET A 157 -12.58 6.12 24.82
C MET A 157 -12.63 7.44 24.02
N GLN A 158 -13.61 8.29 24.30
CA GLN A 158 -13.69 9.64 23.75
C GLN A 158 -12.54 10.53 24.26
N LEU A 159 -12.21 10.44 25.56
CA LEU A 159 -11.09 11.14 26.18
C LEU A 159 -9.77 10.80 25.47
N ASN A 160 -9.50 9.52 25.21
CA ASN A 160 -8.30 9.07 24.51
C ASN A 160 -8.21 9.69 23.10
N THR A 161 -9.32 9.66 22.35
CA THR A 161 -9.38 10.27 21.00
C THR A 161 -9.09 11.77 21.03
N LEU A 162 -9.56 12.46 22.08
CA LEU A 162 -9.35 13.88 22.23
C LEU A 162 -7.89 14.22 22.57
N LEU A 163 -7.34 13.55 23.58
CA LEU A 163 -6.04 13.88 24.17
C LEU A 163 -4.86 13.50 23.29
N VAL A 164 -5.02 12.56 22.35
CA VAL A 164 -4.01 12.29 21.30
C VAL A 164 -3.67 13.53 20.48
N ARG A 165 -4.61 14.49 20.35
CA ARG A 165 -4.41 15.74 19.60
C ARG A 165 -3.54 16.76 20.33
N SER A 166 -3.34 16.60 21.64
CA SER A 166 -2.51 17.49 22.45
C SER A 166 -1.07 17.51 21.94
N PRO A 167 -0.42 18.69 21.78
CA PRO A 167 0.99 18.76 21.43
C PRO A 167 1.89 18.20 22.53
N ASN A 168 1.58 18.46 23.80
CA ASN A 168 2.41 18.09 24.93
C ASN A 168 2.07 16.71 25.48
N LYS A 169 2.82 15.69 25.04
CA LYS A 169 2.55 14.29 25.37
C LYS A 169 2.76 13.96 26.86
N ASN A 170 3.79 14.53 27.48
CA ASN A 170 4.10 14.27 28.89
C ASN A 170 3.05 14.88 29.83
N ALA A 171 2.66 16.14 29.60
CA ALA A 171 1.60 16.76 30.38
C ALA A 171 0.23 16.07 30.16
N THR A 172 -0.02 15.60 28.94
CA THR A 172 -1.21 14.80 28.63
C THR A 172 -1.21 13.48 29.40
N PHE A 173 -0.08 12.77 29.48
CA PHE A 173 0.04 11.55 30.25
C PHE A 173 -0.28 11.77 31.74
N GLU A 174 0.29 12.80 32.36
CA GLU A 174 0.00 13.14 33.76
C GLU A 174 -1.47 13.51 33.98
N LEU A 175 -2.08 14.25 33.05
CA LEU A 175 -3.51 14.56 33.09
C LEU A 175 -4.37 13.30 33.02
N VAL A 176 -4.11 12.40 32.05
CA VAL A 176 -4.88 11.15 31.91
C VAL A 176 -4.75 10.29 33.16
N LYS A 177 -3.54 10.19 33.73
CA LYS A 177 -3.30 9.46 34.98
C LYS A 177 -4.11 10.01 36.15
N GLN A 178 -4.21 11.34 36.27
CA GLN A 178 -5.04 11.99 37.30
C GLN A 178 -6.53 11.74 37.07
N LEU A 179 -7.01 11.82 35.84
CA LEU A 179 -8.40 11.56 35.47
C LEU A 179 -8.80 10.10 35.67
N ALA A 180 -7.87 9.17 35.45
CA ALA A 180 -8.07 7.72 35.62
C ALA A 180 -8.00 7.26 37.08
N ALA A 181 -7.31 7.98 37.97
CA ALA A 181 -7.07 7.56 39.36
C ALA A 181 -8.35 7.20 40.16
N PRO A 182 -9.51 7.88 39.99
CA PRO A 182 -10.75 7.49 40.66
C PRO A 182 -11.40 6.19 40.14
N TYR A 183 -10.91 5.63 39.03
CA TYR A 183 -11.52 4.51 38.31
C TYR A 183 -10.60 3.26 38.21
N PRO A 184 -9.99 2.76 39.31
CA PRO A 184 -8.98 1.70 39.26
C PRO A 184 -9.50 0.30 38.87
N LYS A 185 -10.82 0.16 38.66
CA LYS A 185 -11.45 -1.10 38.22
C LYS A 185 -12.01 -1.00 36.80
N LEU A 186 -11.81 0.13 36.12
CA LEU A 186 -12.30 0.35 34.77
C LEU A 186 -11.18 0.03 33.76
N PRO A 187 -11.35 -0.98 32.88
CA PRO A 187 -10.37 -1.32 31.85
C PRO A 187 -10.00 -0.13 30.96
N GLU A 188 -10.99 0.69 30.57
CA GLU A 188 -10.83 1.83 29.69
C GLU A 188 -9.98 2.95 30.30
N ALA A 189 -10.00 3.09 31.63
CA ALA A 189 -9.13 4.03 32.33
C ALA A 189 -7.67 3.59 32.23
N HIS A 190 -7.37 2.33 32.51
CA HIS A 190 -6.03 1.74 32.34
C HIS A 190 -5.57 1.79 30.87
N PHE A 191 -6.46 1.50 29.92
CA PHE A 191 -6.17 1.63 28.50
C PHE A 191 -5.81 3.06 28.12
N ALA A 192 -6.57 4.06 28.60
CA ALA A 192 -6.28 5.46 28.32
C ALA A 192 -4.92 5.89 28.89
N VAL A 193 -4.59 5.51 30.14
CA VAL A 193 -3.27 5.78 30.73
C VAL A 193 -2.16 5.12 29.91
N SER A 194 -2.37 3.87 29.49
CA SER A 194 -1.41 3.15 28.65
C SER A 194 -1.14 3.85 27.31
N GLN A 195 -2.19 4.31 26.62
CA GLN A 195 -2.06 5.05 25.37
C GLN A 195 -1.32 6.38 25.58
N ALA A 196 -1.68 7.13 26.62
CA ALA A 196 -1.03 8.40 26.91
C ALA A 196 0.46 8.20 27.28
N ALA A 197 0.77 7.18 28.07
CA ALA A 197 2.15 6.77 28.39
C ALA A 197 2.94 6.40 27.14
N TRP A 198 2.35 5.65 26.20
CA TRP A 198 2.98 5.30 24.93
C TRP A 198 3.39 6.55 24.14
N PHE A 199 2.50 7.55 24.01
CA PHE A 199 2.83 8.79 23.30
C PHE A 199 3.83 9.67 24.07
N ALA A 200 3.86 9.59 25.40
CA ALA A 200 4.86 10.25 26.25
C ALA A 200 6.22 9.53 26.27
N ASN A 201 6.34 8.41 25.58
CA ASN A 201 7.50 7.52 25.58
C ASN A 201 7.78 6.76 26.90
N GLU A 202 6.76 6.60 27.75
CA GLU A 202 6.82 5.86 29.01
C GLU A 202 6.37 4.40 28.80
N PHE A 203 7.19 3.61 28.09
CA PHE A 203 6.79 2.28 27.59
C PHE A 203 6.55 1.24 28.68
N ASP A 204 7.31 1.28 29.78
CA ASP A 204 7.14 0.35 30.90
C ASP A 204 5.81 0.58 31.60
N ILE A 205 5.41 1.85 31.76
CA ILE A 205 4.10 2.23 32.28
C ILE A 205 3.02 1.83 31.29
N ALA A 206 3.20 2.14 29.99
CA ALA A 206 2.27 1.76 28.95
C ALA A 206 1.95 0.25 28.97
N LEU A 207 3.00 -0.58 29.09
CA LEU A 207 2.84 -2.03 29.17
C LEU A 207 2.14 -2.46 30.47
N THR A 208 2.51 -1.87 31.60
CA THR A 208 1.94 -2.20 32.91
C THR A 208 0.44 -1.92 32.95
N GLU A 209 0.04 -0.73 32.49
CA GLU A 209 -1.36 -0.31 32.45
C GLU A 209 -2.17 -1.13 31.43
N MET A 210 -1.60 -1.47 30.28
CA MET A 210 -2.28 -2.34 29.31
C MET A 210 -2.52 -3.75 29.86
N LYS A 211 -1.56 -4.29 30.64
CA LYS A 211 -1.74 -5.56 31.35
C LYS A 211 -2.87 -5.49 32.37
N GLN A 212 -3.02 -4.37 33.08
CA GLN A 212 -4.16 -4.16 34.00
C GLN A 212 -5.48 -4.08 33.24
N ALA A 213 -5.54 -3.38 32.11
CA ALA A 213 -6.72 -3.32 31.25
C ALA A 213 -7.16 -4.73 30.82
N LEU A 214 -6.23 -5.56 30.37
CA LEU A 214 -6.52 -6.96 30.02
C LEU A 214 -6.79 -7.86 31.23
N ALA A 215 -6.24 -7.57 32.41
CA ALA A 215 -6.59 -8.32 33.61
C ALA A 215 -8.05 -8.09 34.02
N LEU A 216 -8.57 -6.87 33.80
CA LEU A 216 -9.94 -6.48 34.10
C LEU A 216 -10.93 -6.91 33.00
N ARG A 217 -10.52 -6.89 31.73
CA ARG A 217 -11.29 -7.38 30.58
C ARG A 217 -10.41 -8.22 29.63
N PRO A 218 -10.24 -9.52 29.90
CA PRO A 218 -9.29 -10.36 29.19
C PRO A 218 -9.59 -10.60 27.70
N GLU A 219 -10.86 -10.59 27.30
CA GLU A 219 -11.33 -10.78 25.94
C GLU A 219 -11.24 -9.53 25.05
N TRP A 220 -10.69 -8.42 25.58
CA TRP A 220 -10.65 -7.14 24.87
C TRP A 220 -9.56 -7.10 23.79
N GLU A 221 -9.93 -7.49 22.57
CA GLU A 221 -9.02 -7.57 21.41
C GLU A 221 -8.22 -6.28 21.17
N MET A 222 -8.87 -5.13 21.29
CA MET A 222 -8.20 -3.83 21.11
C MET A 222 -7.03 -3.68 22.08
N ALA A 223 -7.24 -3.97 23.37
CA ALA A 223 -6.18 -3.91 24.37
C ALA A 223 -5.05 -4.92 24.08
N ALA A 224 -5.39 -6.13 23.63
CA ALA A 224 -4.38 -7.13 23.22
C ALA A 224 -3.54 -6.64 22.03
N ILE A 225 -4.16 -6.09 20.99
CA ILE A 225 -3.47 -5.51 19.83
C ILE A 225 -2.51 -4.40 20.28
N TYR A 226 -2.93 -3.51 21.16
CA TYR A 226 -2.06 -2.44 21.65
C TYR A 226 -0.95 -2.97 22.56
N GLN A 227 -1.20 -3.96 23.41
CA GLN A 227 -0.15 -4.60 24.22
C GLN A 227 0.93 -5.23 23.33
N GLY A 228 0.53 -5.98 22.30
CA GLY A 228 1.48 -6.59 21.37
C GLY A 228 2.29 -5.55 20.59
N ARG A 229 1.68 -4.41 20.21
CA ARG A 229 2.43 -3.27 19.62
C ARG A 229 3.46 -2.68 20.57
N ILE A 230 3.11 -2.53 21.85
CA ILE A 230 4.05 -2.07 22.88
C ILE A 230 5.22 -3.04 23.01
N LEU A 231 4.95 -4.35 23.04
CA LEU A 231 5.99 -5.40 23.10
C LEU A 231 6.89 -5.42 21.86
N ALA A 232 6.31 -5.22 20.67
CA ALA A 232 7.04 -5.24 19.39
C ALA A 232 8.13 -4.17 19.32
N ARG A 233 7.99 -3.07 20.06
CA ARG A 233 9.00 -2.02 20.18
C ARG A 233 10.31 -2.51 20.81
N ASN A 234 10.23 -3.48 21.71
CA ASN A 234 11.41 -4.11 22.29
C ASN A 234 11.88 -5.29 21.41
N SER A 235 10.96 -6.18 21.06
CA SER A 235 11.25 -7.30 20.18
C SER A 235 9.98 -7.83 19.54
N ASN A 236 9.99 -8.01 18.22
CA ASN A 236 8.91 -8.70 17.52
C ASN A 236 8.69 -10.12 18.07
N ALA A 237 9.72 -10.78 18.60
CA ALA A 237 9.58 -12.09 19.24
C ALA A 237 8.66 -12.05 20.47
N SER A 238 8.79 -11.01 21.31
CA SER A 238 7.94 -10.85 22.50
C SER A 238 6.48 -10.60 22.12
N ALA A 239 6.23 -9.81 21.07
CA ALA A 239 4.88 -9.58 20.55
C ALA A 239 4.27 -10.85 19.96
N LEU A 240 5.05 -11.60 19.16
CA LEU A 240 4.62 -12.87 18.58
C LEU A 240 4.28 -13.89 19.66
N GLN A 241 5.10 -14.01 20.70
CA GLN A 241 4.83 -14.89 21.84
C GLN A 241 3.54 -14.49 22.55
N PHE A 242 3.38 -13.19 22.85
CA PHE A 242 2.18 -12.69 23.50
C PHE A 242 0.91 -12.96 22.69
N TYR A 243 0.90 -12.67 21.39
CA TYR A 243 -0.27 -12.96 20.54
C TYR A 243 -0.57 -14.45 20.45
N GLU A 244 0.46 -15.29 20.36
CA GLU A 244 0.30 -16.74 20.33
C GLU A 244 -0.37 -17.25 21.63
N GLU A 245 0.09 -16.78 22.79
CA GLU A 245 -0.50 -17.11 24.10
C GLU A 245 -1.92 -16.54 24.24
N TYR A 246 -2.15 -15.31 23.79
CA TYR A 246 -3.46 -14.68 23.82
C TYR A 246 -4.49 -15.47 22.99
N LEU A 247 -4.13 -15.86 21.76
CA LEU A 247 -5.01 -16.61 20.85
C LEU A 247 -5.25 -18.06 21.27
N LYS A 248 -4.40 -18.64 22.13
CA LYS A 248 -4.67 -19.93 22.79
C LYS A 248 -5.83 -19.83 23.77
N ASN A 249 -5.91 -18.73 24.52
CA ASN A 249 -6.97 -18.48 25.50
C ASN A 249 -8.24 -17.88 24.88
N TYR A 250 -8.08 -17.05 23.84
CA TYR A 250 -9.16 -16.36 23.13
C TYR A 250 -9.15 -16.72 21.64
N PRO A 251 -9.50 -17.95 21.26
CA PRO A 251 -9.42 -18.41 19.88
C PRO A 251 -10.36 -17.68 18.91
N LYS A 252 -11.37 -16.96 19.40
CA LYS A 252 -12.30 -16.17 18.56
C LYS A 252 -11.86 -14.72 18.36
N ALA A 253 -10.68 -14.33 18.88
CA ALA A 253 -10.15 -12.97 18.76
C ALA A 253 -9.56 -12.74 17.35
N ASN A 254 -10.43 -12.47 16.38
CA ASN A 254 -10.07 -12.43 14.97
C ASN A 254 -9.30 -11.18 14.57
N ASP A 255 -9.56 -10.02 15.17
CA ASP A 255 -8.80 -8.80 14.90
C ASP A 255 -7.37 -8.94 15.42
N THR A 256 -7.22 -9.60 16.57
CA THR A 256 -5.92 -9.96 17.14
C THR A 256 -5.20 -10.98 16.25
N ARG A 257 -5.92 -11.99 15.74
CA ARG A 257 -5.38 -13.00 14.82
C ARG A 257 -4.87 -12.39 13.52
N VAL A 258 -5.60 -11.45 12.92
CA VAL A 258 -5.14 -10.71 11.73
C VAL A 258 -3.86 -9.93 12.04
N THR A 259 -3.80 -9.28 13.20
CA THR A 259 -2.60 -8.52 13.62
C THR A 259 -1.40 -9.44 13.81
N TYR A 260 -1.60 -10.59 14.46
CA TYR A 260 -0.58 -11.62 14.63
C TYR A 260 -0.07 -12.16 13.30
N ALA A 261 -0.98 -12.53 12.39
CA ALA A 261 -0.64 -13.03 11.07
C ALA A 261 0.17 -12.00 10.26
N ARG A 262 -0.19 -10.71 10.31
CA ARG A 262 0.58 -9.65 9.65
C ARG A 262 1.98 -9.49 10.21
N LEU A 263 2.16 -9.62 11.53
CA LEU A 263 3.49 -9.57 12.14
C LEU A 263 4.33 -10.80 11.72
N LEU A 264 3.72 -11.99 11.65
CA LEU A 264 4.37 -13.19 11.12
C LEU A 264 4.84 -13.00 9.67
N LEU A 265 4.04 -12.33 8.83
CA LEU A 265 4.43 -11.99 7.45
C LEU A 265 5.63 -11.04 7.39
N ALA A 266 5.66 -10.01 8.23
CA ALA A 266 6.77 -9.07 8.30
C ALA A 266 8.09 -9.77 8.68
N GLU A 267 8.00 -10.77 9.58
CA GLU A 267 9.11 -11.65 9.98
C GLU A 267 9.35 -12.82 9.02
N LYS A 268 8.71 -12.82 7.84
CA LYS A 268 8.80 -13.85 6.79
C LYS A 268 8.46 -15.27 7.27
N ASN A 269 7.70 -15.40 8.37
CA ASN A 269 7.21 -16.67 8.87
C ASN A 269 5.92 -17.08 8.13
N TYR A 270 6.06 -17.35 6.84
CA TYR A 270 4.93 -17.61 5.93
C TYR A 270 4.10 -18.82 6.34
N SER A 271 4.74 -19.87 6.89
CA SER A 271 4.04 -21.07 7.34
C SER A 271 3.06 -20.75 8.46
N LYS A 272 3.51 -20.13 9.56
CA LYS A 272 2.61 -19.77 10.66
C LYS A 272 1.57 -18.75 10.22
N ALA A 273 1.95 -17.76 9.40
CA ALA A 273 1.00 -16.77 8.90
C ALA A 273 -0.14 -17.43 8.10
N ARG A 274 0.19 -18.40 7.24
CA ARG A 274 -0.80 -19.17 6.49
C ARG A 274 -1.74 -19.92 7.43
N ASP A 275 -1.22 -20.58 8.46
CA ASP A 275 -2.05 -21.33 9.43
C ASP A 275 -3.06 -20.40 10.13
N GLU A 276 -2.67 -19.17 10.47
CA GLU A 276 -3.58 -18.18 11.06
C GLU A 276 -4.66 -17.70 10.08
N PHE A 277 -4.29 -17.40 8.82
CA PHE A 277 -5.27 -17.02 7.80
C PHE A 277 -6.21 -18.18 7.44
N GLN A 278 -5.75 -19.43 7.49
CA GLN A 278 -6.62 -20.60 7.31
C GLN A 278 -7.66 -20.72 8.43
N ARG A 279 -7.30 -20.38 9.67
CA ARG A 279 -8.28 -20.34 10.78
C ARG A 279 -9.33 -19.25 10.55
N LEU A 280 -8.91 -18.06 10.11
CA LEU A 280 -9.83 -16.98 9.73
C LEU A 280 -10.78 -17.41 8.62
N LEU A 281 -10.26 -18.10 7.59
CA LEU A 281 -11.06 -18.59 6.48
C LEU A 281 -12.04 -19.70 6.91
N LYS A 282 -11.66 -20.54 7.86
CA LYS A 282 -12.56 -21.58 8.40
C LYS A 282 -13.75 -20.98 9.14
N GLU A 283 -13.55 -19.87 9.85
CA GLU A 283 -14.63 -19.17 10.56
C GLU A 283 -15.50 -18.33 9.64
N ASN A 284 -14.90 -17.73 8.60
CA ASN A 284 -15.61 -16.98 7.57
C ASN A 284 -15.19 -17.44 6.16
N PRO A 285 -15.80 -18.52 5.63
CA PRO A 285 -15.46 -19.10 4.34
C PRO A 285 -15.75 -18.21 3.13
N ASP A 286 -16.50 -17.13 3.33
CA ASP A 286 -16.92 -16.20 2.28
C ASP A 286 -16.04 -14.93 2.24
N ASN A 287 -14.92 -14.93 2.97
CA ASN A 287 -13.97 -13.83 2.94
C ASN A 287 -12.96 -13.99 1.79
N ALA A 288 -13.23 -13.31 0.67
CA ALA A 288 -12.38 -13.33 -0.52
C ALA A 288 -10.95 -12.83 -0.26
N ASP A 289 -10.77 -11.77 0.54
CA ASP A 289 -9.45 -11.23 0.87
C ASP A 289 -8.59 -12.25 1.63
N VAL A 290 -9.19 -12.98 2.58
CA VAL A 290 -8.49 -14.05 3.32
C VAL A 290 -8.16 -15.23 2.41
N ALA A 291 -9.07 -15.63 1.51
CA ALA A 291 -8.80 -16.66 0.52
C ALA A 291 -7.58 -16.29 -0.36
N VAL A 292 -7.52 -15.05 -0.86
CA VAL A 292 -6.35 -14.56 -1.62
C VAL A 292 -5.08 -14.59 -0.77
N ALA A 293 -5.13 -14.17 0.51
CA ALA A 293 -3.96 -14.21 1.39
C ALA A 293 -3.43 -15.64 1.59
N VAL A 294 -4.32 -16.62 1.83
CA VAL A 294 -3.94 -18.04 1.90
C VAL A 294 -3.37 -18.50 0.57
N GLY A 295 -3.98 -18.12 -0.56
CA GLY A 295 -3.51 -18.49 -1.90
C GLY A 295 -2.08 -18.02 -2.19
N LEU A 296 -1.79 -16.74 -1.92
CA LEU A 296 -0.47 -16.14 -2.11
C LEU A 296 0.59 -16.77 -1.19
N LEU A 297 0.24 -17.03 0.07
CA LEU A 297 1.17 -17.66 1.02
C LEU A 297 1.47 -19.12 0.67
N SER A 298 0.46 -19.86 0.24
CA SER A 298 0.65 -21.22 -0.25
C SER A 298 1.52 -21.25 -1.50
N MET A 299 1.39 -20.28 -2.41
CA MET A 299 2.26 -20.15 -3.58
C MET A 299 3.73 -19.89 -3.19
N GLU A 300 3.97 -19.01 -2.21
CA GLU A 300 5.33 -18.75 -1.68
C GLU A 300 5.95 -20.01 -1.04
N LEU A 301 5.12 -20.79 -0.33
CA LEU A 301 5.50 -22.07 0.27
C LEU A 301 5.55 -23.24 -0.73
N ARG A 302 5.29 -22.98 -2.03
CA ARG A 302 5.23 -23.98 -3.11
C ARG A 302 4.15 -25.05 -2.93
N ASP A 303 3.13 -24.76 -2.12
CA ASP A 303 1.94 -25.57 -1.93
C ASP A 303 0.89 -25.17 -2.96
N TYR A 304 1.13 -25.59 -4.21
CA TYR A 304 0.37 -25.11 -5.36
C TYR A 304 -1.09 -25.58 -5.36
N ASP A 305 -1.40 -26.78 -4.83
CA ASP A 305 -2.78 -27.27 -4.77
C ASP A 305 -3.64 -26.40 -3.84
N VAL A 306 -3.11 -26.03 -2.68
CA VAL A 306 -3.80 -25.13 -1.75
C VAL A 306 -3.90 -23.73 -2.34
N ALA A 307 -2.86 -23.26 -3.04
CA ALA A 307 -2.88 -21.96 -3.71
C ALA A 307 -4.00 -21.89 -4.76
N GLU A 308 -4.07 -22.88 -5.65
CA GLU A 308 -5.06 -22.95 -6.72
C GLU A 308 -6.49 -22.98 -6.17
N SER A 309 -6.76 -23.84 -5.19
CA SER A 309 -8.08 -23.96 -4.56
C SER A 309 -8.55 -22.63 -3.96
N ASN A 310 -7.68 -21.93 -3.24
CA ASN A 310 -8.02 -20.65 -2.61
C ASN A 310 -8.17 -19.51 -3.63
N PHE A 311 -7.38 -19.49 -4.70
CA PHE A 311 -7.56 -18.53 -5.78
C PHE A 311 -8.88 -18.75 -6.54
N LYS A 312 -9.24 -20.00 -6.84
CA LYS A 312 -10.55 -20.33 -7.42
C LYS A 312 -11.68 -19.89 -6.51
N ARG A 313 -11.58 -20.16 -5.21
CA ARG A 313 -12.55 -19.68 -4.21
C ARG A 313 -12.65 -18.16 -4.20
N ALA A 314 -11.54 -17.44 -4.26
CA ALA A 314 -11.56 -15.97 -4.32
C ALA A 314 -12.27 -15.44 -5.56
N LEU A 315 -12.17 -16.13 -6.71
CA LEU A 315 -12.91 -15.78 -7.92
C LEU A 315 -14.41 -16.06 -7.79
N GLU A 316 -14.80 -17.17 -7.15
CA GLU A 316 -16.21 -17.49 -6.85
C GLU A 316 -16.85 -16.44 -5.92
N LEU A 317 -16.06 -15.89 -5.00
CA LEU A 317 -16.46 -14.84 -4.06
C LEU A 317 -16.35 -13.43 -4.64
N GLU A 318 -16.18 -13.29 -5.96
CA GLU A 318 -16.11 -12.01 -6.67
C GLU A 318 -15.04 -11.05 -6.13
N TYR A 319 -13.84 -11.57 -5.80
CA TYR A 319 -12.73 -10.75 -5.35
C TYR A 319 -12.46 -9.57 -6.31
N ARG A 320 -12.34 -8.36 -5.74
CA ARG A 320 -12.26 -7.08 -6.47
C ARG A 320 -11.20 -7.04 -7.58
N ASP A 321 -10.08 -7.74 -7.40
CA ASP A 321 -9.01 -7.83 -8.39
C ASP A 321 -8.89 -9.26 -8.95
N ALA A 322 -9.97 -9.71 -9.60
CA ALA A 322 -10.02 -11.01 -10.27
C ALA A 322 -8.95 -11.16 -11.36
N GLY A 323 -8.51 -10.07 -11.99
CA GLY A 323 -7.45 -10.08 -13.00
C GLY A 323 -6.11 -10.52 -12.42
N MET A 324 -5.75 -10.03 -11.22
CA MET A 324 -4.59 -10.47 -10.48
C MET A 324 -4.66 -11.96 -10.12
N VAL A 325 -5.81 -12.43 -9.63
CA VAL A 325 -5.99 -13.84 -9.25
C VAL A 325 -5.84 -14.77 -10.47
N ARG A 326 -6.45 -14.42 -11.60
CA ARG A 326 -6.32 -15.16 -12.87
C ARG A 326 -4.87 -15.17 -13.38
N PHE A 327 -4.13 -14.08 -13.24
CA PHE A 327 -2.71 -14.03 -13.58
C PHE A 327 -1.87 -15.01 -12.75
N TYR A 328 -2.11 -15.08 -11.43
CA TYR A 328 -1.41 -16.04 -10.56
C TYR A 328 -1.78 -17.49 -10.88
N LEU A 329 -3.06 -17.77 -11.16
CA LEU A 329 -3.49 -19.10 -11.64
C LEU A 329 -2.76 -19.48 -12.94
N GLY A 330 -2.65 -18.55 -13.91
CA GLY A 330 -1.87 -18.77 -15.12
C GLY A 330 -0.41 -19.12 -14.83
N GLY A 331 0.23 -18.41 -13.90
CA GLY A 331 1.62 -18.68 -13.49
C GLY A 331 1.80 -20.02 -12.78
N LEU A 332 0.81 -20.45 -11.99
CA LEU A 332 0.82 -21.73 -11.32
C LEU A 332 0.78 -22.89 -12.33
N HIS A 333 -0.14 -22.83 -13.29
CA HIS A 333 -0.22 -23.82 -14.36
C HIS A 333 1.00 -23.77 -15.30
N GLU A 334 1.58 -22.59 -15.56
CA GLU A 334 2.82 -22.46 -16.34
C GLU A 334 3.97 -23.24 -15.67
N ARG A 335 4.14 -23.08 -14.35
CA ARG A 335 5.18 -23.78 -13.57
C ARG A 335 4.97 -25.30 -13.53
N ASN A 336 3.71 -25.74 -13.46
CA ASN A 336 3.35 -27.16 -13.49
C ASN A 336 3.35 -27.76 -14.91
N GLN A 337 3.87 -27.03 -15.91
CA GLN A 337 3.92 -27.43 -17.33
C GLN A 337 2.54 -27.70 -17.97
N GLN A 338 1.47 -27.19 -17.36
CA GLN A 338 0.10 -27.26 -17.87
C GLN A 338 -0.15 -26.08 -18.81
N ILE A 339 0.57 -26.06 -19.93
CA ILE A 339 0.65 -24.90 -20.84
C ILE A 339 -0.72 -24.45 -21.34
N ASP A 340 -1.62 -25.37 -21.70
CA ASP A 340 -2.94 -25.01 -22.22
C ASP A 340 -3.82 -24.31 -21.16
N GLN A 341 -3.79 -24.79 -19.91
CA GLN A 341 -4.50 -24.16 -18.80
C GLN A 341 -3.90 -22.80 -18.45
N ALA A 342 -2.57 -22.69 -18.44
CA ALA A 342 -1.88 -21.43 -18.21
C ALA A 342 -2.30 -20.36 -19.24
N MET A 343 -2.35 -20.75 -20.52
CA MET A 343 -2.81 -19.89 -21.60
C MET A 343 -4.25 -19.44 -21.44
N GLU A 344 -5.16 -20.33 -21.04
CA GLU A 344 -6.57 -19.98 -20.78
C GLU A 344 -6.70 -18.94 -19.67
N TRP A 345 -6.00 -19.15 -18.55
CA TRP A 345 -6.00 -18.21 -17.43
C TRP A 345 -5.42 -16.85 -17.81
N TYR A 346 -4.27 -16.81 -18.48
CA TYR A 346 -3.68 -15.55 -18.93
C TYR A 346 -4.58 -14.81 -19.91
N ARG A 347 -5.19 -15.52 -20.86
CA ARG A 347 -6.14 -14.92 -21.81
C ARG A 347 -7.40 -14.39 -21.13
N SER A 348 -7.84 -15.01 -20.04
CA SER A 348 -9.03 -14.58 -19.26
C SER A 348 -8.83 -13.29 -18.46
N VAL A 349 -7.60 -12.77 -18.37
CA VAL A 349 -7.33 -11.44 -17.82
C VAL A 349 -7.68 -10.39 -18.87
N THR A 350 -8.72 -9.61 -18.61
CA THR A 350 -9.29 -8.64 -19.58
C THR A 350 -9.05 -7.17 -19.23
N SER A 351 -8.62 -6.88 -17.99
CA SER A 351 -8.45 -5.52 -17.48
C SER A 351 -7.55 -5.48 -16.24
N GLY A 352 -7.20 -4.28 -15.78
CA GLY A 352 -6.39 -4.06 -14.58
C GLY A 352 -4.88 -4.13 -14.84
N ASN A 353 -4.10 -4.00 -13.78
CA ASN A 353 -2.64 -3.88 -13.88
C ASN A 353 -1.96 -5.14 -14.44
N GLN A 354 -2.60 -6.31 -14.32
CA GLN A 354 -2.08 -7.57 -14.84
C GLN A 354 -2.49 -7.86 -16.29
N TYR A 355 -3.28 -7.00 -16.93
CA TYR A 355 -3.72 -7.23 -18.32
C TYR A 355 -2.55 -7.40 -19.29
N ILE A 356 -1.69 -6.38 -19.43
CA ILE A 356 -0.55 -6.43 -20.35
C ILE A 356 0.43 -7.57 -20.00
N PRO A 357 0.86 -7.73 -18.72
CA PRO A 357 1.69 -8.88 -18.33
C PRO A 357 1.08 -10.24 -18.69
N ALA A 358 -0.22 -10.44 -18.46
CA ALA A 358 -0.90 -11.70 -18.79
C ALA A 358 -0.92 -11.95 -20.30
N GLN A 359 -1.23 -10.93 -21.09
CA GLN A 359 -1.30 -11.08 -22.55
C GLN A 359 0.09 -11.32 -23.17
N ILE A 360 1.16 -10.73 -22.59
CA ILE A 360 2.54 -11.06 -22.95
C ILE A 360 2.85 -12.53 -22.64
N LYS A 361 2.52 -13.00 -21.44
CA LYS A 361 2.70 -14.41 -21.07
C LYS A 361 1.97 -15.36 -22.01
N TYR A 362 0.72 -15.04 -22.37
CA TYR A 362 -0.03 -15.79 -23.37
C TYR A 362 0.67 -15.85 -24.73
N ALA A 363 1.19 -14.73 -25.23
CA ALA A 363 1.92 -14.69 -26.51
C ALA A 363 3.24 -15.49 -26.48
N LEU A 364 4.00 -15.41 -25.39
CA LEU A 364 5.22 -16.20 -25.22
C LEU A 364 4.91 -17.71 -25.22
N LEU A 365 3.82 -18.14 -24.56
CA LEU A 365 3.37 -19.53 -24.58
C LEU A 365 2.86 -19.96 -25.97
N LEU A 366 2.19 -19.08 -26.72
CA LEU A 366 1.84 -19.34 -28.12
C LEU A 366 3.08 -19.61 -28.97
N SER A 367 4.14 -18.81 -28.83
CA SER A 367 5.40 -19.01 -29.55
C SER A 367 6.04 -20.35 -29.20
N LYS A 368 6.07 -20.74 -27.92
CA LYS A 368 6.54 -22.07 -27.48
C LYS A 368 5.79 -23.24 -28.13
N LYS A 369 4.52 -23.05 -28.51
CA LYS A 369 3.73 -24.03 -29.28
C LYS A 369 3.97 -23.97 -30.79
N GLY A 370 4.99 -23.25 -31.26
CA GLY A 370 5.32 -23.07 -32.66
C GLY A 370 4.46 -22.05 -33.40
N LYS A 371 3.67 -21.24 -32.68
CA LYS A 371 2.72 -20.27 -33.25
C LYS A 371 3.23 -18.83 -33.16
N THR A 372 4.50 -18.60 -33.49
CA THR A 372 5.16 -17.30 -33.33
C THR A 372 4.48 -16.17 -34.12
N ASN A 373 3.97 -16.46 -35.33
CA ASN A 373 3.24 -15.45 -36.11
C ASN A 373 1.92 -15.02 -35.44
N GLU A 374 1.16 -15.97 -34.89
CA GLU A 374 -0.06 -15.67 -34.12
C GLU A 374 0.28 -14.86 -32.86
N ALA A 375 1.38 -15.20 -32.18
CA ALA A 375 1.85 -14.48 -31.00
C ALA A 375 2.23 -13.03 -31.29
N LEU A 376 2.99 -12.79 -32.36
CA LEU A 376 3.36 -11.43 -32.81
C LEU A 376 2.12 -10.62 -33.21
N GLN A 377 1.17 -11.23 -33.92
CA GLN A 377 -0.07 -10.58 -34.28
C GLN A 377 -0.88 -10.19 -33.03
N HIS A 378 -0.96 -11.07 -32.03
CA HIS A 378 -1.64 -10.81 -30.77
C HIS A 378 -1.05 -9.59 -30.05
N LEU A 379 0.28 -9.55 -29.86
CA LEU A 379 0.95 -8.44 -29.17
C LEU A 379 0.71 -7.09 -29.86
N ARG A 380 0.78 -7.04 -31.19
CA ARG A 380 0.59 -5.82 -31.98
C ARG A 380 -0.83 -5.24 -31.89
N GLN A 381 -1.81 -6.07 -31.56
CA GLN A 381 -3.22 -5.64 -31.43
C GLN A 381 -3.56 -5.12 -30.04
N LEU A 382 -2.68 -5.30 -29.04
CA LEU A 382 -2.95 -4.88 -27.67
C LEU A 382 -2.85 -3.35 -27.54
N PRO A 383 -3.85 -2.69 -26.91
CA PRO A 383 -3.78 -1.28 -26.64
C PRO A 383 -2.79 -1.00 -25.50
N ALA A 384 -1.87 -0.05 -25.70
CA ALA A 384 -1.00 0.44 -24.65
C ALA A 384 -1.45 1.82 -24.17
N THR A 385 -1.77 1.97 -22.88
CA THR A 385 -2.31 3.21 -22.32
C THR A 385 -1.23 4.18 -21.84
N ASN A 386 0.01 3.72 -21.67
CA ASN A 386 1.15 4.54 -21.22
C ASN A 386 2.48 4.02 -21.82
N ASP A 387 3.57 4.75 -21.59
CA ASP A 387 4.89 4.43 -22.13
C ASP A 387 5.47 3.12 -21.59
N GLN A 388 5.22 2.81 -20.32
CA GLN A 388 5.66 1.56 -19.72
C GLN A 388 5.04 0.34 -20.43
N GLN A 389 3.73 0.37 -20.67
CA GLN A 389 3.04 -0.70 -21.41
C GLN A 389 3.49 -0.78 -22.87
N ARG A 390 3.73 0.38 -23.52
CA ARG A 390 4.29 0.42 -24.88
C ARG A 390 5.64 -0.28 -24.94
N ALA A 391 6.54 0.04 -24.01
CA ALA A 391 7.85 -0.58 -23.92
C ALA A 391 7.73 -2.10 -23.64
N GLN A 392 6.90 -2.52 -22.68
CA GLN A 392 6.68 -3.93 -22.36
C GLN A 392 6.23 -4.74 -23.59
N LEU A 393 5.29 -4.23 -24.38
CA LEU A 393 4.84 -4.89 -25.61
C LEU A 393 5.94 -4.95 -26.67
N MET A 394 6.71 -3.87 -26.85
CA MET A 394 7.84 -3.85 -27.79
C MET A 394 8.94 -4.83 -27.41
N ILE A 395 9.28 -4.93 -26.12
CA ILE A 395 10.25 -5.89 -25.56
C ILE A 395 9.79 -7.32 -25.83
N ALA A 396 8.53 -7.63 -25.51
CA ALA A 396 7.97 -8.95 -25.76
C ALA A 396 7.95 -9.31 -27.25
N GLU A 397 7.57 -8.37 -28.13
CA GLU A 397 7.59 -8.58 -29.57
C GLU A 397 9.01 -8.77 -30.11
N ALA A 398 9.96 -7.94 -29.65
CA ALA A 398 11.37 -8.06 -30.01
C ALA A 398 11.98 -9.38 -29.54
N GLN A 399 11.63 -9.86 -28.34
CA GLN A 399 12.04 -11.17 -27.84
C GLN A 399 11.58 -12.27 -28.80
N LEU A 400 10.30 -12.28 -29.18
CA LEU A 400 9.77 -13.27 -30.11
C LEU A 400 10.46 -13.24 -31.48
N LEU A 401 10.77 -12.05 -31.99
CA LEU A 401 11.53 -11.88 -33.24
C LEU A 401 12.98 -12.37 -33.10
N ARG A 402 13.64 -12.15 -31.96
CA ARG A 402 14.99 -12.67 -31.70
C ARG A 402 14.97 -14.20 -31.61
N GLU A 403 14.00 -14.79 -30.93
CA GLU A 403 13.83 -16.24 -30.80
C GLU A 403 13.53 -16.91 -32.16
N SER A 404 12.90 -16.21 -33.11
CA SER A 404 12.70 -16.69 -34.49
C SER A 404 13.87 -16.41 -35.44
N GLY A 405 14.97 -15.83 -34.96
CA GLY A 405 16.13 -15.45 -35.78
C GLY A 405 15.93 -14.18 -36.63
N GLU A 406 14.81 -13.48 -36.46
CA GLU A 406 14.45 -12.27 -37.20
C GLU A 406 15.06 -11.00 -36.60
N TYR A 407 16.37 -11.03 -36.29
CA TYR A 407 17.10 -9.96 -35.60
C TYR A 407 16.98 -8.60 -36.29
N GLN A 408 16.96 -8.57 -37.63
CA GLN A 408 16.80 -7.34 -38.40
C GLN A 408 15.44 -6.66 -38.15
N LYS A 409 14.36 -7.44 -37.96
CA LYS A 409 13.04 -6.90 -37.64
C LYS A 409 12.97 -6.43 -36.18
N ALA A 410 13.56 -7.19 -35.26
CA ALA A 410 13.68 -6.78 -33.85
C ALA A 410 14.40 -5.44 -33.72
N PHE A 411 15.54 -5.29 -34.40
CA PHE A 411 16.29 -4.03 -34.47
C PHE A 411 15.42 -2.86 -34.98
N GLN A 412 14.71 -3.04 -36.09
CA GLN A 412 13.86 -1.99 -36.67
C GLN A 412 12.72 -1.58 -35.73
N LEU A 413 12.06 -2.56 -35.09
CA LEU A 413 11.00 -2.32 -34.12
C LEU A 413 11.51 -1.46 -32.95
N LEU A 414 12.63 -1.86 -32.35
CA LEU A 414 13.21 -1.19 -31.20
C LEU A 414 13.79 0.18 -31.56
N SER A 415 14.39 0.33 -32.75
CA SER A 415 14.81 1.63 -33.28
C SER A 415 13.64 2.61 -33.33
N LYS A 416 12.50 2.20 -33.89
CA LYS A 416 11.29 3.01 -33.94
C LYS A 416 10.71 3.30 -32.55
N GLY A 417 10.82 2.36 -31.62
CA GLY A 417 10.43 2.56 -30.22
C GLY A 417 11.26 3.67 -29.55
N LEU A 418 12.58 3.62 -29.72
CA LEU A 418 13.52 4.59 -29.16
C LEU A 418 13.43 5.98 -29.79
N GLU A 419 12.83 6.16 -30.98
CA GLU A 419 12.48 7.50 -31.48
C GLU A 419 11.50 8.23 -30.54
N LYS A 420 10.60 7.48 -29.88
CA LYS A 420 9.61 8.02 -28.94
C LYS A 420 10.06 7.92 -27.48
N LEU A 421 10.89 6.92 -27.18
CA LEU A 421 11.35 6.57 -25.83
C LEU A 421 12.88 6.52 -25.79
N PRO A 422 13.59 7.63 -26.08
CA PRO A 422 15.02 7.61 -26.37
C PRO A 422 15.89 7.14 -25.21
N ASP A 423 15.43 7.26 -23.97
CA ASP A 423 16.17 6.95 -22.75
C ASP A 423 15.59 5.75 -22.01
N TYR A 424 14.78 4.91 -22.67
CA TYR A 424 14.17 3.75 -22.00
C TYR A 424 15.19 2.60 -21.89
N PRO A 425 15.66 2.23 -20.68
CA PRO A 425 16.79 1.33 -20.50
C PRO A 425 16.64 -0.03 -21.19
N ASP A 426 15.49 -0.67 -21.02
CA ASP A 426 15.25 -2.01 -21.53
C ASP A 426 15.20 -2.05 -23.07
N LEU A 427 14.70 -0.98 -23.71
CA LEU A 427 14.69 -0.87 -25.17
C LEU A 427 16.10 -0.65 -25.75
N LEU A 428 16.94 0.13 -25.06
CA LEU A 428 18.35 0.30 -25.43
C LEU A 428 19.08 -1.04 -25.34
N TYR A 429 18.85 -1.79 -24.26
CA TYR A 429 19.47 -3.10 -24.06
C TYR A 429 19.06 -4.09 -25.16
N ASP A 430 17.76 -4.29 -25.39
CA ASP A 430 17.30 -5.24 -26.40
C ASP A 430 17.70 -4.82 -27.82
N ARG A 431 17.79 -3.51 -28.11
CA ARG A 431 18.23 -3.05 -29.43
C ARG A 431 19.71 -3.34 -29.62
N ALA A 432 20.53 -3.16 -28.58
CA ALA A 432 21.93 -3.50 -28.60
C ALA A 432 22.14 -5.00 -28.89
N LEU A 433 21.37 -5.88 -28.23
CA LEU A 433 21.44 -7.33 -28.49
C LEU A 433 21.04 -7.67 -29.94
N ALA A 434 19.99 -7.03 -30.47
CA ALA A 434 19.60 -7.23 -31.86
C ALA A 434 20.63 -6.67 -32.84
N ALA A 435 21.26 -5.53 -32.51
CA ALA A 435 22.29 -4.86 -33.30
C ALA A 435 23.56 -5.71 -33.41
N GLU A 436 23.98 -6.36 -32.31
CA GLU A 436 25.09 -7.32 -32.28
C GLU A 436 24.89 -8.43 -33.31
N LYS A 437 23.72 -9.08 -33.27
CA LYS A 437 23.41 -10.20 -34.18
C LYS A 437 23.33 -9.84 -35.66
N ILE A 438 23.19 -8.56 -36.00
CA ILE A 438 23.18 -8.08 -37.39
C ILE A 438 24.44 -7.28 -37.77
N GLY A 439 25.48 -7.29 -36.93
CA GLY A 439 26.77 -6.66 -37.22
C GLY A 439 26.81 -5.13 -37.07
N LYS A 440 25.83 -4.52 -36.39
CA LYS A 440 25.77 -3.07 -36.14
C LYS A 440 26.42 -2.71 -34.80
N HIS A 441 27.72 -2.97 -34.72
CA HIS A 441 28.49 -2.85 -33.47
C HIS A 441 28.59 -1.41 -32.94
N ASP A 442 28.59 -0.42 -33.83
CA ASP A 442 28.57 1.01 -33.48
C ASP A 442 27.31 1.40 -32.69
N ILE A 443 26.14 0.91 -33.13
CA ILE A 443 24.86 1.16 -32.46
C ILE A 443 24.79 0.38 -31.15
N MET A 444 25.22 -0.89 -31.14
CA MET A 444 25.32 -1.69 -29.92
C MET A 444 26.15 -0.97 -28.84
N GLU A 445 27.36 -0.50 -29.20
CA GLU A 445 28.23 0.22 -28.27
C GLU A 445 27.58 1.52 -27.78
N SER A 446 27.00 2.31 -28.69
CA SER A 446 26.32 3.56 -28.34
C SER A 446 25.17 3.34 -27.34
N ASP A 447 24.32 2.34 -27.59
CA ASP A 447 23.17 2.02 -26.74
C ASP A 447 23.59 1.53 -25.37
N LEU A 448 24.57 0.63 -25.29
CA LEU A 448 25.04 0.07 -24.02
C LEU A 448 25.75 1.12 -23.18
N ARG A 449 26.55 2.02 -23.78
CA ARG A 449 27.15 3.14 -23.05
C ARG A 449 26.08 4.08 -22.50
N LYS A 450 25.06 4.39 -23.29
CA LYS A 450 23.93 5.22 -22.85
C LYS A 450 23.16 4.53 -21.71
N LEU A 451 22.89 3.24 -21.84
CA LEU A 451 22.25 2.44 -20.80
C LEU A 451 23.05 2.45 -19.50
N ILE A 452 24.37 2.26 -19.57
CA ILE A 452 25.26 2.31 -18.40
C ILE A 452 25.22 3.68 -17.72
N GLN A 453 25.16 4.77 -18.49
CA GLN A 453 25.01 6.12 -17.93
C GLN A 453 23.67 6.28 -17.19
N LEU A 454 22.59 5.74 -17.74
CA LEU A 454 21.25 5.80 -17.14
C LEU A 454 21.12 4.87 -15.92
N ARG A 455 21.74 3.68 -15.98
CA ARG A 455 21.69 2.61 -14.98
C ARG A 455 23.10 2.06 -14.70
N PRO A 456 23.89 2.73 -13.83
CA PRO A 456 25.25 2.31 -13.50
C PRO A 456 25.35 0.99 -12.73
N ASP A 457 24.22 0.44 -12.29
CA ASP A 457 24.09 -0.84 -11.58
C ASP A 457 23.69 -2.00 -12.51
N HIS A 458 23.58 -1.77 -13.83
CA HIS A 458 23.10 -2.76 -14.79
C HIS A 458 24.21 -3.73 -15.24
N ALA A 459 24.46 -4.78 -14.45
CA ALA A 459 25.52 -5.78 -14.71
C ALA A 459 25.54 -6.31 -16.16
N HIS A 460 24.40 -6.71 -16.71
CA HIS A 460 24.33 -7.26 -18.07
C HIS A 460 24.67 -6.27 -19.20
N ALA A 461 24.58 -4.96 -18.94
CA ALA A 461 24.91 -3.94 -19.94
C ALA A 461 26.43 -3.81 -20.07
N TYR A 462 27.11 -3.79 -18.92
CA TYR A 462 28.56 -3.90 -18.85
C TYR A 462 29.07 -5.19 -19.49
N ASN A 463 28.42 -6.33 -19.19
CA ASN A 463 28.78 -7.61 -19.76
C ASN A 463 28.64 -7.62 -21.29
N ALA A 464 27.48 -7.21 -21.81
CA ALA A 464 27.22 -7.18 -23.25
C ALA A 464 28.19 -6.25 -23.99
N LEU A 465 28.55 -5.11 -23.39
CA LEU A 465 29.50 -4.18 -24.00
C LEU A 465 30.90 -4.75 -23.99
N GLY A 466 31.36 -5.28 -22.85
CA GLY A 466 32.69 -5.87 -22.74
C GLY A 466 32.85 -7.08 -23.66
N TYR A 467 31.87 -7.98 -23.69
CA TYR A 467 31.87 -9.12 -24.60
C TYR A 467 31.89 -8.67 -26.08
N GLY A 468 31.03 -7.72 -26.45
CA GLY A 468 30.99 -7.19 -27.81
C GLY A 468 32.31 -6.52 -28.24
N LEU A 469 32.97 -5.79 -27.33
CA LEU A 469 34.30 -5.22 -27.58
C LEU A 469 35.37 -6.30 -27.73
N ALA A 470 35.31 -7.36 -26.93
CA ALA A 470 36.24 -8.47 -27.04
C ALA A 470 36.10 -9.18 -28.40
N GLU A 471 34.87 -9.44 -28.84
CA GLU A 471 34.63 -10.15 -30.10
C GLU A 471 34.92 -9.36 -31.35
N HIS A 472 34.54 -8.08 -31.35
CA HIS A 472 34.52 -7.31 -32.59
C HIS A 472 35.58 -6.22 -32.66
N SER A 473 36.46 -6.10 -31.64
CA SER A 473 37.54 -5.11 -31.60
C SER A 473 38.79 -5.61 -30.86
N ASP A 474 39.90 -4.87 -30.98
CA ASP A 474 41.14 -5.12 -30.24
C ASP A 474 41.17 -4.45 -28.84
N ARG A 475 40.04 -3.89 -28.37
CA ARG A 475 39.93 -3.15 -27.11
C ARG A 475 39.81 -4.08 -25.88
N LEU A 476 40.62 -5.13 -25.84
CA LEU A 476 40.59 -6.15 -24.78
C LEU A 476 40.78 -5.59 -23.35
N PRO A 477 41.67 -4.60 -23.09
CA PRO A 477 41.80 -4.03 -21.76
C PRO A 477 40.53 -3.37 -21.24
N GLU A 478 39.80 -2.67 -22.12
CA GLU A 478 38.52 -2.04 -21.76
C GLU A 478 37.41 -3.08 -21.62
N ALA A 479 37.40 -4.11 -22.48
CA ALA A 479 36.48 -5.23 -22.35
C ALA A 479 36.61 -5.91 -20.98
N LEU A 480 37.85 -6.11 -20.51
CA LEU A 480 38.12 -6.67 -19.20
C LEU A 480 37.58 -5.79 -18.08
N GLU A 481 37.86 -4.48 -18.09
CA GLU A 481 37.36 -3.54 -17.07
C GLU A 481 35.83 -3.55 -16.96
N LEU A 482 35.15 -3.57 -18.12
CA LEU A 482 33.68 -3.63 -18.17
C LEU A 482 33.15 -4.94 -17.59
N ILE A 483 33.74 -6.09 -17.93
CA ILE A 483 33.26 -7.38 -17.42
C ILE A 483 33.64 -7.57 -15.94
N GLU A 484 34.78 -7.06 -15.49
CA GLU A 484 35.13 -7.02 -14.06
C GLU A 484 34.11 -6.18 -13.26
N LYS A 485 33.63 -5.07 -13.83
CA LYS A 485 32.52 -4.31 -13.25
C LYS A 485 31.23 -5.13 -13.23
N ALA A 486 30.93 -5.86 -14.31
CA ALA A 486 29.73 -6.70 -14.40
C ALA A 486 29.71 -7.81 -13.36
N ILE A 487 30.82 -8.53 -13.18
CA ILE A 487 30.92 -9.63 -12.20
C ILE A 487 30.92 -9.09 -10.77
N ALA A 488 31.47 -7.91 -10.52
CA ALA A 488 31.36 -7.26 -9.21
C ALA A 488 29.90 -6.90 -8.84
N LEU A 489 29.08 -6.55 -9.85
CA LEU A 489 27.65 -6.27 -9.66
C LEU A 489 26.81 -7.56 -9.54
N SER A 490 27.19 -8.64 -10.22
CA SER A 490 26.48 -9.93 -10.20
C SER A 490 27.47 -11.12 -10.17
N PRO A 491 28.01 -11.46 -8.99
CA PRO A 491 29.17 -12.38 -8.87
C PRO A 491 28.87 -13.85 -9.17
N ASN A 492 27.60 -14.26 -9.18
CA ASN A 492 27.17 -15.64 -9.39
C ASN A 492 26.50 -15.84 -10.75
N ASP A 493 26.64 -14.88 -11.66
CA ASP A 493 26.05 -14.97 -12.99
C ASP A 493 26.94 -15.80 -13.95
N PRO A 494 26.47 -16.97 -14.43
CA PRO A 494 27.28 -17.84 -15.28
C PRO A 494 27.62 -17.19 -16.62
N TYR A 495 26.78 -16.32 -17.18
CA TYR A 495 27.03 -15.69 -18.49
C TYR A 495 28.09 -14.58 -18.39
N ILE A 496 28.15 -13.89 -17.25
CA ILE A 496 29.18 -12.89 -16.98
C ILE A 496 30.53 -13.58 -16.72
N MET A 497 30.49 -14.69 -15.98
CA MET A 497 31.68 -15.51 -15.74
C MET A 497 32.23 -16.13 -17.03
N ASP A 498 31.35 -16.59 -17.92
CA ASP A 498 31.71 -17.04 -19.27
C ASP A 498 32.41 -15.94 -20.06
N SER A 499 31.81 -14.75 -20.10
CA SER A 499 32.39 -13.58 -20.80
C SER A 499 33.76 -13.18 -20.23
N LEU A 500 33.94 -13.25 -18.90
CA LEU A 500 35.23 -12.98 -18.26
C LEU A 500 36.29 -14.00 -18.66
N GLY A 501 35.91 -15.29 -18.65
CA GLY A 501 36.78 -16.36 -19.09
C GLY A 501 37.19 -16.22 -20.55
N TRP A 502 36.24 -15.83 -21.41
CA TRP A 502 36.46 -15.58 -22.82
C TRP A 502 37.43 -14.41 -23.07
N VAL A 503 37.26 -13.28 -22.37
CA VAL A 503 38.20 -12.14 -22.47
C VAL A 503 39.61 -12.52 -22.05
N HIS A 504 39.77 -13.25 -20.95
CA HIS A 504 41.08 -13.74 -20.53
C HIS A 504 41.73 -14.65 -21.57
N TYR A 505 40.96 -15.54 -22.18
CA TYR A 505 41.44 -16.37 -23.28
C TYR A 505 41.92 -15.52 -24.47
N ARG A 506 41.11 -14.52 -24.89
CA ARG A 506 41.46 -13.61 -25.98
C ARG A 506 42.71 -12.76 -25.70
N MET A 507 43.00 -12.47 -24.42
CA MET A 507 44.22 -11.80 -23.98
C MET A 507 45.45 -12.73 -23.88
N GLY A 508 45.28 -14.04 -24.12
CA GLY A 508 46.34 -15.04 -23.99
C GLY A 508 46.49 -15.62 -22.57
N ASN A 509 45.65 -15.21 -21.62
CA ASN A 509 45.64 -15.73 -20.25
C ASN A 509 44.84 -17.05 -20.16
N ILE A 510 45.25 -18.05 -20.96
CA ILE A 510 44.49 -19.29 -21.21
C ILE A 510 44.07 -20.01 -19.92
N ASN A 511 44.98 -20.19 -18.96
CA ASN A 511 44.68 -20.91 -17.72
C ASN A 511 43.61 -20.21 -16.86
N GLN A 512 43.66 -18.88 -16.81
CA GLN A 512 42.67 -18.08 -16.07
C GLN A 512 41.32 -18.12 -16.79
N GLY A 513 41.33 -17.97 -18.12
CA GLY A 513 40.13 -18.09 -18.95
C GLY A 513 39.42 -19.43 -18.76
N LEU A 514 40.18 -20.52 -18.83
CA LEU A 514 39.66 -21.87 -18.61
C LEU A 514 39.00 -22.04 -17.24
N SER A 515 39.64 -21.53 -16.18
CA SER A 515 39.10 -21.64 -14.82
C SER A 515 37.73 -20.99 -14.69
N TYR A 516 37.53 -19.80 -15.26
CA TYR A 516 36.23 -19.13 -15.27
C TYR A 516 35.20 -19.85 -16.13
N LEU A 517 35.57 -20.30 -17.34
CA LEU A 517 34.67 -21.03 -18.24
C LEU A 517 34.19 -22.35 -17.61
N GLN A 518 35.07 -23.07 -16.92
CA GLN A 518 34.71 -24.29 -16.19
C GLN A 518 33.71 -23.99 -15.06
N GLN A 519 33.95 -22.94 -14.28
CA GLN A 519 33.03 -22.53 -13.22
C GLN A 519 31.67 -22.09 -13.79
N ALA A 520 31.66 -21.33 -14.88
CA ALA A 520 30.46 -20.91 -15.59
C ALA A 520 29.64 -22.12 -16.06
N TYR A 521 30.29 -23.12 -16.66
CA TYR A 521 29.64 -24.33 -17.15
C TYR A 521 29.10 -25.22 -16.01
N VAL A 522 29.78 -25.27 -14.87
CA VAL A 522 29.28 -25.96 -13.67
C VAL A 522 28.03 -25.28 -13.12
N LEU A 523 27.99 -23.95 -13.11
CA LEU A 523 26.83 -23.18 -12.69
C LEU A 523 25.66 -23.32 -13.68
N ASN A 524 25.95 -23.31 -14.98
CA ASN A 524 24.96 -23.46 -16.04
C ASN A 524 25.55 -24.16 -17.29
N PRO A 525 25.16 -25.41 -17.59
CA PRO A 525 25.61 -26.16 -18.75
C PRO A 525 25.04 -25.68 -20.10
N ASP A 526 25.11 -24.38 -20.38
CA ASP A 526 24.54 -23.74 -21.56
C ASP A 526 25.36 -24.02 -22.85
N PRO A 527 24.72 -24.12 -24.03
CA PRO A 527 25.41 -24.32 -25.31
C PRO A 527 26.47 -23.27 -25.68
N GLU A 528 26.26 -21.99 -25.39
CA GLU A 528 27.23 -20.92 -25.70
C GLU A 528 28.46 -21.07 -24.80
N ILE A 529 28.25 -21.29 -23.50
CA ILE A 529 29.33 -21.54 -22.52
C ILE A 529 30.11 -22.81 -22.90
N ALA A 530 29.41 -23.87 -23.31
CA ALA A 530 30.05 -25.09 -23.78
C ALA A 530 30.88 -24.88 -25.05
N ALA A 531 30.41 -24.02 -25.97
CA ALA A 531 31.16 -23.65 -27.17
C ALA A 531 32.49 -22.98 -26.81
N HIS A 532 32.46 -21.94 -25.96
CA HIS A 532 33.66 -21.25 -25.48
C HIS A 532 34.60 -22.17 -24.71
N LEU A 533 34.10 -22.91 -23.72
CA LEU A 533 34.90 -23.84 -22.91
C LEU A 533 35.60 -24.88 -23.78
N GLY A 534 34.87 -25.49 -24.71
CA GLY A 534 35.46 -26.47 -25.62
C GLY A 534 36.48 -25.85 -26.59
N GLU A 535 36.28 -24.62 -27.06
CA GLU A 535 37.26 -23.94 -27.92
C GLU A 535 38.59 -23.73 -27.17
N VAL A 536 38.52 -23.27 -25.91
CA VAL A 536 39.72 -23.08 -25.08
C VAL A 536 40.43 -24.41 -24.79
N LEU A 537 39.69 -25.46 -24.41
CA LEU A 537 40.24 -26.80 -24.20
C LEU A 537 40.90 -27.35 -25.47
N TRP A 538 40.27 -27.14 -26.63
CA TRP A 538 40.81 -27.58 -27.91
C TRP A 538 42.15 -26.92 -28.24
N VAL A 539 42.26 -25.61 -28.00
CA VAL A 539 43.50 -24.84 -28.21
C VAL A 539 44.59 -25.23 -27.22
N GLN A 540 44.22 -25.59 -25.99
CA GLN A 540 45.16 -26.07 -24.96
C GLN A 540 45.66 -27.51 -25.22
N GLY A 541 45.01 -28.24 -26.13
CA GLY A 541 45.40 -29.60 -26.53
C GLY A 541 44.60 -30.73 -25.85
N THR A 542 43.66 -30.41 -24.95
CA THR A 542 42.76 -31.38 -24.29
C THR A 542 41.51 -31.66 -25.15
N LYS A 543 41.72 -32.07 -26.40
CA LYS A 543 40.67 -32.21 -27.41
C LYS A 543 39.58 -33.22 -27.06
N ASP A 544 39.93 -34.31 -26.38
CA ASP A 544 38.98 -35.34 -25.95
C ASP A 544 37.95 -34.77 -24.95
N GLU A 545 38.37 -33.85 -24.07
CA GLU A 545 37.48 -33.19 -23.11
C GLU A 545 36.56 -32.18 -23.81
N ALA A 546 37.10 -31.39 -24.75
CA ALA A 546 36.32 -30.48 -25.57
C ALA A 546 35.22 -31.21 -26.35
N GLU A 547 35.56 -32.31 -27.03
CA GLU A 547 34.60 -33.13 -27.75
C GLU A 547 33.53 -33.73 -26.84
N LYS A 548 33.92 -34.21 -25.65
CA LYS A 548 32.98 -34.75 -24.66
C LYS A 548 31.99 -33.68 -24.20
N ILE A 549 32.46 -32.47 -23.90
CA ILE A 549 31.59 -31.35 -23.49
C ILE A 549 30.62 -31.01 -24.62
N TRP A 550 31.11 -30.74 -25.82
CA TRP A 550 30.26 -30.38 -26.95
C TRP A 550 29.21 -31.43 -27.28
N ARG A 551 29.59 -32.73 -27.33
CA ARG A 551 28.64 -33.81 -27.61
C ARG A 551 27.60 -33.97 -26.50
N THR A 552 28.00 -33.80 -25.25
CA THR A 552 27.08 -33.90 -24.10
C THR A 552 26.07 -32.76 -24.13
N THR A 553 26.52 -31.52 -24.37
CA THR A 553 25.64 -30.35 -24.44
C THR A 553 24.73 -30.42 -25.67
N LEU A 554 25.25 -30.82 -26.83
CA LEU A 554 24.45 -30.96 -28.05
C LEU A 554 23.33 -32.00 -27.90
N LYS A 555 23.57 -33.08 -27.14
CA LYS A 555 22.52 -34.07 -26.86
C LYS A 555 21.30 -33.45 -26.16
N ASN A 556 21.53 -32.47 -25.29
CA ASN A 556 20.48 -31.75 -24.58
C ASN A 556 19.93 -30.56 -25.39
N HIS A 557 20.70 -30.05 -26.37
CA HIS A 557 20.37 -28.89 -27.20
C HIS A 557 20.64 -29.13 -28.69
N PRO A 558 19.93 -30.09 -29.36
CA PRO A 558 20.33 -30.64 -30.66
C PRO A 558 20.26 -29.66 -31.86
N GLY A 559 19.71 -28.46 -31.66
CA GLY A 559 19.57 -27.43 -32.70
C GLY A 559 20.27 -26.11 -32.39
N ASN A 560 21.14 -26.04 -31.38
CA ASN A 560 21.84 -24.79 -31.07
C ASN A 560 22.89 -24.48 -32.15
N GLU A 561 22.71 -23.35 -32.85
CA GLU A 561 23.54 -22.96 -34.00
C GLU A 561 24.99 -22.65 -33.62
N ALA A 562 25.23 -21.97 -32.49
CA ALA A 562 26.56 -21.59 -32.06
C ALA A 562 27.42 -22.82 -31.77
N LEU A 563 26.90 -23.76 -30.98
CA LEU A 563 27.58 -25.01 -30.66
C LEU A 563 27.85 -25.86 -31.92
N LEU A 564 26.87 -25.98 -32.83
CA LEU A 564 27.03 -26.68 -34.10
C LEU A 564 28.11 -26.03 -34.98
N SER A 565 28.15 -24.70 -35.03
CA SER A 565 29.15 -23.93 -35.77
C SER A 565 30.56 -24.16 -35.21
N THR A 566 30.72 -24.10 -33.89
CA THR A 566 32.00 -24.34 -33.20
C THR A 566 32.49 -25.77 -33.41
N MET A 567 31.64 -26.78 -33.26
CA MET A 567 32.02 -28.18 -33.54
C MET A 567 32.46 -28.35 -35.00
N LYS A 568 31.75 -27.74 -35.97
CA LYS A 568 32.11 -27.77 -37.39
C LYS A 568 33.45 -27.06 -37.69
N LYS A 569 33.81 -26.04 -36.92
CA LYS A 569 35.09 -25.32 -37.04
C LYS A 569 36.27 -26.20 -36.62
N PHE A 570 36.13 -26.96 -35.54
CA PHE A 570 37.25 -27.69 -34.91
C PHE A 570 37.32 -29.19 -35.25
N MET A 571 36.19 -29.88 -35.42
CA MET A 571 36.13 -31.33 -35.58
C MET A 571 36.12 -31.81 -37.04
N LYS A 572 36.75 -31.05 -37.95
CA LYS A 572 36.78 -31.39 -39.39
C LYS A 572 37.51 -32.68 -39.71
#